data_AF-A0A139PCD7-F1
#
_entry.id   AF-A0A139PCD7-F1
#
_cell.length_a   1.000
_cell.length_b   1.000
_cell.length_c   1.000
_cell.angle_alpha   90.00
_cell.angle_beta   90.00
_cell.angle_gamma   90.00
#
_symmetry.space_group_name_H-M   'P 1'
#
loop_
_entity.id
_entity.type
_entity.pdbx_description
1 polymer ?
#
loop_
_entity_poly.entity_id
_entity_poly.type
_entity_poly.pdbx_seq_one_letter_code
_entity_poly.pdbx_strand_id
1 'polypeptide(L)'
;MQASRKIVDDIVREKRVVYGVTTGFGSLCNVSISPEDTTQLQENLIRTHASGYGDPLPEDAVRAIMLIRINSLVKGYSGIRLSTVEKLLELLNKGVLPFIPEKGSLGASGDLAPLAHMVLPMLGLGRAYYQGELLSGQEALDKAGIEKISLAAKEGLALINGTTVLTAIGALATYDAIQLLKLSDIAGALSLEVHNGITSPFEEDLHTIRPQSGQLATARNIRNLLEGSQNTTVATQQRVQDPYTLRCIP
;
A
#
# COMPACT_ATOMS: atom_id res chain seq x y z
N MET A 1 4.57 -10.23 19.51
CA MET A 1 5.69 -10.66 18.64
C MET A 1 6.58 -11.72 19.28
N GLN A 2 7.19 -11.47 20.45
CA GLN A 2 8.12 -12.41 21.12
C GLN A 2 7.55 -13.82 21.28
N ALA A 3 6.28 -13.95 21.70
CA ALA A 3 5.60 -15.24 21.80
C ALA A 3 5.59 -16.03 20.46
N SER A 4 5.28 -15.36 19.35
CA SER A 4 5.28 -16.00 18.02
C SER A 4 6.68 -16.37 17.54
N ARG A 5 7.70 -15.59 17.91
CA ARG A 5 9.10 -15.90 17.60
C ARG A 5 9.55 -17.15 18.36
N LYS A 6 9.20 -17.23 19.65
CA LYS A 6 9.49 -18.40 20.49
C LYS A 6 8.93 -19.69 19.88
N ILE A 7 7.72 -19.66 19.31
CA ILE A 7 7.14 -20.84 18.64
C ILE A 7 8.00 -21.30 17.46
N VAL A 8 8.51 -20.36 16.65
CA VAL A 8 9.40 -20.70 15.52
C VAL A 8 10.73 -21.23 16.03
N ASP A 9 11.28 -20.65 17.10
CA ASP A 9 12.53 -21.12 17.72
C ASP A 9 12.37 -22.53 18.30
N ASP A 10 11.24 -22.82 18.95
CA ASP A 10 10.90 -24.15 19.47
C ASP A 10 10.78 -25.17 18.32
N ILE A 11 10.12 -24.82 17.20
CA ILE A 11 10.02 -25.66 15.99
C ILE A 11 11.40 -26.04 15.45
N VAL A 12 12.31 -25.06 15.34
CA VAL A 12 13.67 -25.27 14.84
C VAL A 12 14.46 -26.14 15.80
N ARG A 13 14.40 -25.86 17.12
CA ARG A 13 15.07 -26.64 18.17
C ARG A 13 14.60 -28.10 18.19
N GLU A 14 13.29 -28.32 18.03
CA GLU A 14 12.66 -29.64 18.02
C GLU A 14 12.80 -30.36 16.68
N LYS A 15 13.43 -29.74 15.67
CA LYS A 15 13.58 -30.26 14.31
C LYS A 15 12.24 -30.71 13.69
N ARG A 16 11.16 -30.01 14.03
CA ARG A 16 9.83 -30.30 13.49
C ARG A 16 9.77 -29.89 12.04
N VAL A 17 9.11 -30.69 11.19
CA VAL A 17 8.93 -30.41 9.77
C VAL A 17 7.81 -29.37 9.60
N VAL A 18 8.16 -28.15 9.23
CA VAL A 18 7.22 -27.03 9.08
C VAL A 18 7.59 -26.21 7.85
N TYR A 19 6.61 -26.01 6.96
CA TYR A 19 6.75 -25.27 5.70
C TYR A 19 7.34 -23.88 5.91
N GLY A 20 8.41 -23.57 5.17
CA GLY A 20 9.07 -22.26 5.19
C GLY A 20 9.78 -21.92 6.50
N VAL A 21 9.91 -22.90 7.41
CA VAL A 21 10.70 -22.80 8.65
C VAL A 21 11.87 -23.78 8.61
N THR A 22 11.60 -25.08 8.43
CA THR A 22 12.60 -26.16 8.38
C THR A 22 12.62 -26.89 7.03
N THR A 23 11.79 -26.43 6.08
CA THR A 23 11.73 -26.96 4.71
C THR A 23 11.95 -25.85 3.68
N GLY A 24 12.16 -26.23 2.42
CA GLY A 24 12.15 -25.32 1.27
C GLY A 24 10.78 -24.68 0.98
N PHE A 25 10.72 -23.87 -0.07
CA PHE A 25 9.54 -23.10 -0.49
C PHE A 25 8.97 -23.61 -1.83
N GLY A 26 7.68 -23.40 -2.07
CA GLY A 26 7.04 -23.75 -3.34
C GLY A 26 7.19 -25.23 -3.67
N SER A 27 7.71 -25.56 -4.86
CA SER A 27 7.95 -26.93 -5.31
C SER A 27 8.97 -27.70 -4.44
N LEU A 28 9.79 -26.99 -3.66
CA LEU A 28 10.79 -27.56 -2.76
C LEU A 28 10.27 -27.73 -1.31
N CYS A 29 8.96 -27.65 -1.10
CA CYS A 29 8.34 -27.80 0.22
C CYS A 29 8.66 -29.14 0.92
N ASN A 30 9.02 -30.17 0.16
CA ASN A 30 9.37 -31.51 0.66
C ASN A 30 10.87 -31.68 0.99
N VAL A 31 11.69 -30.65 0.78
CA VAL A 31 13.13 -30.70 1.06
C VAL A 31 13.39 -30.18 2.47
N SER A 32 13.96 -31.03 3.34
CA SER A 32 14.38 -30.64 4.69
C SER A 32 15.66 -29.80 4.63
N ILE A 33 15.75 -28.80 5.50
CA ILE A 33 16.85 -27.84 5.54
C ILE A 33 17.55 -27.96 6.88
N SER A 34 18.89 -27.97 6.85
CA SER A 34 19.70 -28.02 8.06
C SER A 34 19.63 -26.68 8.82
N PRO A 35 19.79 -26.68 10.16
CA PRO A 35 19.92 -25.43 10.92
C PRO A 35 21.03 -24.51 10.38
N GLU A 36 22.13 -25.09 9.89
CA GLU A 36 23.30 -24.38 9.36
C GLU A 36 22.98 -23.65 8.04
N ASP A 37 22.16 -24.26 7.19
CA ASP A 37 21.75 -23.68 5.89
C ASP A 37 20.57 -22.70 6.01
N THR A 38 19.96 -22.60 7.19
CA THR A 38 18.70 -21.86 7.36
C THR A 38 18.86 -20.37 7.04
N THR A 39 19.92 -19.72 7.52
CA THR A 39 20.20 -18.31 7.21
C THR A 39 20.39 -18.10 5.71
N GLN A 40 21.23 -18.94 5.08
CA GLN A 40 21.50 -18.87 3.65
C GLN A 40 20.23 -19.07 2.82
N LEU A 41 19.35 -19.98 3.23
CA LEU A 41 18.06 -20.21 2.58
C LEU A 41 17.17 -18.97 2.60
N GLN A 42 17.09 -18.26 3.73
CA GLN A 42 16.26 -17.05 3.82
C GLN A 42 16.81 -15.93 2.94
N GLU A 43 18.13 -15.74 2.88
CA GLU A 43 18.75 -14.75 1.99
C GLU A 43 18.57 -15.12 0.52
N ASN A 44 18.74 -16.40 0.18
CA ASN A 44 18.51 -16.91 -1.18
C ASN A 44 17.05 -16.74 -1.62
N LEU A 45 16.10 -16.89 -0.71
CA LEU A 45 14.69 -16.59 -0.98
C LEU A 45 14.53 -15.14 -1.46
N ILE A 46 15.12 -14.18 -0.75
CA ILE A 46 15.08 -12.77 -1.15
C ILE A 46 15.72 -12.57 -2.52
N ARG A 47 16.92 -13.10 -2.74
CA ARG A 47 17.65 -12.92 -4.01
C ARG A 47 16.90 -13.49 -5.21
N THR A 48 16.36 -14.70 -5.07
CA THR A 48 15.65 -15.40 -6.15
C THR A 48 14.27 -14.83 -6.45
N HIS A 49 13.61 -14.25 -5.44
CA HIS A 49 12.29 -13.66 -5.61
C HIS A 49 12.34 -12.20 -6.03
N ALA A 50 13.48 -11.51 -5.93
CA ALA A 50 13.66 -10.15 -6.44
C ALA A 50 13.71 -10.09 -7.99
N SER A 51 12.68 -10.63 -8.64
CA SER A 51 12.50 -10.76 -10.08
C SER A 51 11.52 -9.74 -10.66
N GLY A 52 11.16 -8.72 -9.88
CA GLY A 52 10.37 -7.58 -10.37
C GLY A 52 11.11 -6.77 -11.44
N TYR A 53 10.37 -6.09 -12.30
CA TYR A 53 10.87 -5.31 -13.43
C TYR A 53 10.01 -4.06 -13.69
N GLY A 54 10.49 -3.18 -14.58
CA GLY A 54 9.82 -1.92 -14.92
C GLY A 54 10.35 -0.73 -14.12
N ASP A 55 9.63 0.37 -14.19
CA ASP A 55 9.98 1.62 -13.52
C ASP A 55 9.85 1.49 -11.99
N PRO A 56 10.57 2.32 -11.21
CA PRO A 56 10.42 2.33 -9.76
C PRO A 56 9.01 2.79 -9.37
N LEU A 57 8.44 2.15 -8.35
CA LEU A 57 7.27 2.68 -7.65
C LEU A 57 7.58 4.08 -7.08
N PRO A 58 6.59 4.98 -7.05
CA PRO A 58 6.76 6.31 -6.49
C PRO A 58 7.04 6.24 -4.97
N GLU A 59 7.67 7.28 -4.44
CA GLU A 59 8.14 7.33 -3.05
C GLU A 59 7.03 7.09 -2.03
N ASP A 60 5.86 7.69 -2.21
CA ASP A 60 4.70 7.53 -1.35
C ASP A 60 4.21 6.06 -1.29
N ALA A 61 4.20 5.37 -2.43
CA ALA A 61 3.89 3.96 -2.52
C ALA A 61 4.93 3.10 -1.77
N VAL A 62 6.23 3.36 -1.95
CA VAL A 62 7.29 2.63 -1.22
C VAL A 62 7.15 2.83 0.29
N ARG A 63 6.90 4.06 0.74
CA ARG A 63 6.69 4.36 2.17
C ARG A 63 5.44 3.65 2.72
N ALA A 64 4.34 3.66 1.98
CA ALA A 64 3.11 2.95 2.35
C ALA A 64 3.34 1.43 2.42
N ILE A 65 4.08 0.85 1.48
CA ILE A 65 4.47 -0.58 1.48
C ILE A 65 5.22 -0.93 2.76
N MET A 66 6.27 -0.17 3.09
CA MET A 66 7.07 -0.40 4.29
C MET A 66 6.21 -0.29 5.56
N LEU A 67 5.39 0.76 5.66
CA LEU A 67 4.51 0.99 6.82
C LEU A 67 3.50 -0.14 7.01
N ILE A 68 2.81 -0.55 5.93
CA ILE A 68 1.80 -1.62 5.98
C ILE A 68 2.46 -2.97 6.30
N ARG A 69 3.69 -3.21 5.81
CA ARG A 69 4.46 -4.40 6.16
C ARG A 69 4.80 -4.42 7.64
N ILE A 70 5.34 -3.32 8.17
CA ILE A 70 5.63 -3.17 9.61
C ILE A 70 4.37 -3.45 10.43
N ASN A 71 3.25 -2.77 10.10
CA ASN A 71 1.97 -2.94 10.77
C ASN A 71 1.48 -4.41 10.76
N SER A 72 1.66 -5.11 9.64
CA SER A 72 1.27 -6.51 9.52
C SER A 72 2.13 -7.44 10.39
N LEU A 73 3.44 -7.18 10.46
CA LEU A 73 4.39 -7.98 11.24
C LEU A 73 4.20 -7.79 12.76
N VAL A 74 3.90 -6.58 13.22
CA VAL A 74 3.74 -6.28 14.65
C VAL A 74 2.51 -6.94 15.28
N LYS A 75 1.52 -7.34 14.48
CA LYS A 75 0.38 -8.15 14.95
C LYS A 75 0.81 -9.47 15.59
N GLY A 76 2.04 -9.94 15.33
CA GLY A 76 2.65 -11.02 16.09
C GLY A 76 2.21 -12.41 15.68
N TYR A 77 1.86 -12.62 14.41
CA TYR A 77 1.55 -13.94 13.83
C TYR A 77 2.61 -14.41 12.82
N SER A 78 3.61 -13.59 12.53
CA SER A 78 4.62 -13.88 11.51
C SER A 78 5.83 -14.63 12.06
N GLY A 79 6.08 -14.61 13.37
CA GLY A 79 7.26 -15.26 13.97
C GLY A 79 8.58 -14.62 13.53
N ILE A 80 8.58 -13.35 13.16
CA ILE A 80 9.79 -12.56 12.87
C ILE A 80 10.37 -11.98 14.18
N ARG A 81 11.69 -11.72 14.24
CA ARG A 81 12.29 -11.01 15.37
C ARG A 81 11.87 -9.54 15.36
N LEU A 82 11.80 -8.97 16.57
CA LEU A 82 11.53 -7.55 16.75
C LEU A 82 12.61 -6.69 16.08
N SER A 83 13.89 -7.04 16.25
CA SER A 83 15.04 -6.34 15.65
C SER A 83 14.95 -6.19 14.13
N THR A 84 14.39 -7.18 13.44
CA THR A 84 14.21 -7.15 11.98
C THR A 84 13.14 -6.13 11.58
N VAL A 85 12.06 -6.03 12.36
CA VAL A 85 10.99 -5.03 12.14
C VAL A 85 11.46 -3.64 12.51
N GLU A 86 12.19 -3.50 13.61
CA GLU A 86 12.82 -2.24 14.03
C GLU A 86 13.77 -1.72 12.96
N LYS A 87 14.52 -2.60 12.29
CA LYS A 87 15.38 -2.20 11.17
C LYS A 87 14.56 -1.67 9.99
N LEU A 88 13.47 -2.34 9.61
CA LEU A 88 12.60 -1.84 8.53
C LEU A 88 11.97 -0.48 8.88
N LEU A 89 11.61 -0.29 10.16
CA LEU A 89 11.13 1.00 10.67
C LEU A 89 12.24 2.07 10.66
N GLU A 90 13.48 1.71 10.98
CA GLU A 90 14.63 2.61 10.91
C GLU A 90 14.86 3.12 9.49
N LEU A 91 14.81 2.24 8.48
CA LEU A 91 14.88 2.64 7.06
C LEU A 91 13.78 3.65 6.71
N LEU A 92 12.53 3.36 7.10
CA LEU A 92 11.39 4.23 6.83
C LEU A 92 11.55 5.62 7.48
N ASN A 93 11.99 5.65 8.74
CA ASN A 93 12.17 6.87 9.52
C ASN A 93 13.33 7.72 9.00
N LYS A 94 14.42 7.09 8.55
CA LYS A 94 15.58 7.79 7.97
C LYS A 94 15.42 8.11 6.48
N GLY A 95 14.31 7.69 5.85
CA GLY A 95 14.06 7.95 4.43
C GLY A 95 14.97 7.14 3.49
N VAL A 96 15.41 5.95 3.91
CA VAL A 96 16.06 4.98 3.03
C VAL A 96 14.95 4.17 2.36
N LEU A 97 14.68 4.47 1.10
CA LEU A 97 13.55 3.91 0.35
C LEU A 97 14.06 2.87 -0.65
N PRO A 98 13.75 1.58 -0.47
CA PRO A 98 14.17 0.57 -1.43
C PRO A 98 13.71 0.87 -2.86
N PHE A 99 14.54 0.57 -3.85
CA PHE A 99 14.12 0.55 -5.24
C PHE A 99 13.18 -0.66 -5.43
N ILE A 100 11.88 -0.40 -5.63
CA ILE A 100 10.89 -1.44 -5.86
C ILE A 100 10.33 -1.27 -7.28
N PRO A 101 10.55 -2.22 -8.20
CA PRO A 101 9.95 -2.18 -9.53
C PRO A 101 8.42 -2.30 -9.48
N GLU A 102 7.74 -1.62 -10.40
CA GLU A 102 6.28 -1.58 -10.46
C GLU A 102 5.63 -2.91 -10.91
N LYS A 103 6.35 -3.81 -11.59
CA LYS A 103 5.82 -5.10 -12.11
C LYS A 103 6.52 -6.30 -11.49
N GLY A 104 5.78 -7.40 -11.37
CA GLY A 104 6.29 -8.70 -10.93
C GLY A 104 5.42 -9.42 -9.91
N SER A 105 4.50 -8.71 -9.23
CA SER A 105 3.47 -9.36 -8.41
C SER A 105 2.33 -9.91 -9.26
N LEU A 106 1.80 -11.06 -8.87
CA LEU A 106 0.57 -11.64 -9.42
C LEU A 106 -0.68 -11.28 -8.60
N GLY A 107 -0.53 -10.59 -7.47
CA GLY A 107 -1.65 -10.15 -6.62
C GLY A 107 -2.47 -11.27 -5.97
N ALA A 108 -1.97 -12.53 -5.97
CA ALA A 108 -2.71 -13.67 -5.45
C ALA A 108 -2.55 -13.83 -3.92
N SER A 109 -1.48 -14.46 -3.46
CA SER A 109 -1.25 -14.74 -2.03
C SER A 109 -0.04 -14.02 -1.45
N GLY A 110 0.82 -13.42 -2.30
CA GLY A 110 1.97 -12.66 -1.85
C GLY A 110 2.55 -11.79 -2.95
N ASP A 111 2.84 -10.55 -2.60
CA ASP A 111 3.59 -9.59 -3.42
C ASP A 111 5.09 -9.90 -3.37
N LEU A 112 5.44 -11.18 -3.60
CA LEU A 112 6.76 -11.75 -3.30
C LEU A 112 7.88 -10.97 -3.99
N ALA A 113 7.70 -10.65 -5.28
CA ALA A 113 8.73 -10.00 -6.06
C ALA A 113 9.03 -8.56 -5.64
N PRO A 114 8.04 -7.64 -5.57
CA PRO A 114 8.31 -6.28 -5.10
C PRO A 114 8.71 -6.24 -3.61
N LEU A 115 8.18 -7.12 -2.76
CA LEU A 115 8.62 -7.17 -1.36
C LEU A 115 10.02 -7.75 -1.19
N ALA A 116 10.49 -8.64 -2.07
CA ALA A 116 11.88 -9.06 -2.08
C ALA A 116 12.82 -7.89 -2.40
N HIS A 117 12.45 -7.05 -3.38
CA HIS A 117 13.17 -5.81 -3.68
C HIS A 117 13.20 -4.83 -2.48
N MET A 118 12.11 -4.75 -1.70
CA MET A 118 12.08 -3.99 -0.44
C MET A 118 13.11 -4.48 0.58
N VAL A 119 13.35 -5.80 0.65
CA VAL A 119 14.26 -6.40 1.65
C VAL A 119 15.72 -6.33 1.24
N LEU A 120 16.04 -6.31 -0.07
CA LEU A 120 17.43 -6.33 -0.56
C LEU A 120 18.34 -5.31 0.15
N PRO A 121 17.97 -4.02 0.30
CA PRO A 121 18.83 -3.05 0.98
C PRO A 121 19.12 -3.40 2.44
N MET A 122 18.18 -4.04 3.15
CA MET A 122 18.40 -4.49 4.53
C MET A 122 19.54 -5.51 4.65
N LEU A 123 19.85 -6.23 3.56
CA LEU A 123 20.97 -7.18 3.46
C LEU A 123 22.24 -6.55 2.88
N GLY A 124 22.25 -5.23 2.62
CA GLY A 124 23.31 -4.54 1.88
C GLY A 124 23.30 -4.84 0.38
N LEU A 125 22.19 -5.36 -0.16
CA LEU A 125 22.04 -5.75 -1.56
C LEU A 125 21.07 -4.81 -2.29
N GLY A 126 20.95 -4.98 -3.61
CA GLY A 126 20.00 -4.21 -4.40
C GLY A 126 20.31 -2.71 -4.42
N ARG A 127 19.27 -1.88 -4.48
CA ARG A 127 19.38 -0.43 -4.56
C ARG A 127 18.34 0.24 -3.67
N ALA A 128 18.65 1.44 -3.20
CA ALA A 128 17.72 2.27 -2.44
C ALA A 128 17.96 3.75 -2.75
N TYR A 129 16.90 4.53 -2.71
CA TYR A 129 16.97 5.99 -2.68
C TYR A 129 17.29 6.46 -1.26
N TYR A 130 18.21 7.40 -1.15
CA TYR A 130 18.48 8.13 0.08
C TYR A 130 18.79 9.59 -0.26
N GLN A 131 18.09 10.53 0.37
CA GLN A 131 18.22 11.97 0.10
C GLN A 131 18.11 12.33 -1.41
N GLY A 132 17.21 11.65 -2.13
CA GLY A 132 16.96 11.88 -3.56
C GLY A 132 17.94 11.19 -4.52
N GLU A 133 18.98 10.53 -4.03
CA GLU A 133 19.97 9.82 -4.84
C GLU A 133 19.72 8.31 -4.84
N LEU A 134 19.76 7.67 -6.02
CA LEU A 134 19.70 6.21 -6.14
C LEU A 134 21.10 5.61 -5.92
N LEU A 135 21.24 4.82 -4.86
CA LEU A 135 22.50 4.22 -4.43
C LEU A 135 22.40 2.70 -4.43
N SER A 136 23.55 2.01 -4.36
CA SER A 136 23.52 0.60 -3.95
C SER A 136 22.96 0.47 -2.53
N GLY A 137 22.38 -0.69 -2.21
CA GLY A 137 21.81 -0.93 -0.89
C GLY A 137 22.82 -0.71 0.24
N GLN A 138 24.06 -1.17 0.06
CA GLN A 138 25.13 -0.97 1.04
C GLN A 138 25.48 0.51 1.22
N GLU A 139 25.68 1.26 0.13
CA GLU A 139 26.00 2.69 0.22
C GLU A 139 24.88 3.50 0.88
N ALA A 140 23.61 3.18 0.57
CA ALA A 140 22.47 3.84 1.20
C ALA A 140 22.42 3.58 2.72
N LEU A 141 22.68 2.34 3.14
CA LEU A 141 22.78 1.98 4.56
C LEU A 141 23.93 2.73 5.25
N ASP A 142 25.11 2.75 4.63
CA ASP A 142 26.31 3.41 5.19
C ASP A 142 26.08 4.92 5.35
N LYS A 143 25.55 5.59 4.32
CA LYS A 143 25.22 7.03 4.37
C LYS A 143 24.14 7.36 5.40
N ALA A 144 23.22 6.44 5.67
CA ALA A 144 22.17 6.59 6.68
C ALA A 144 22.60 6.14 8.09
N GLY A 145 23.82 5.60 8.25
CA GLY A 145 24.29 5.03 9.52
C GLY A 145 23.39 3.89 10.00
N ILE A 146 22.98 3.00 9.10
CA ILE A 146 22.13 1.85 9.39
C ILE A 146 22.94 0.57 9.18
N GLU A 147 23.04 -0.28 10.21
CA GLU A 147 23.65 -1.60 10.04
C GLU A 147 22.75 -2.56 9.26
N LYS A 148 23.35 -3.39 8.39
CA LYS A 148 22.67 -4.50 7.71
C LYS A 148 22.24 -5.58 8.70
N ILE A 149 21.25 -6.37 8.31
CA ILE A 149 20.77 -7.52 9.09
C ILE A 149 21.22 -8.84 8.47
N SER A 150 21.14 -9.91 9.26
CA SER A 150 21.16 -11.29 8.80
C SER A 150 19.81 -11.93 9.15
N LEU A 151 19.22 -12.71 8.25
CA LEU A 151 17.89 -13.29 8.43
C LEU A 151 17.95 -14.60 9.22
N ALA A 152 17.01 -14.77 10.15
CA ALA A 152 16.79 -16.03 10.86
C ALA A 152 15.67 -16.86 10.22
N ALA A 153 15.49 -18.10 10.68
CA ALA A 153 14.43 -19.00 10.21
C ALA A 153 13.08 -18.29 10.06
N LYS A 154 12.41 -18.48 8.92
CA LYS A 154 11.11 -17.89 8.53
C LYS A 154 11.13 -16.39 8.21
N GLU A 155 12.18 -15.63 8.51
CA GLU A 155 12.13 -14.17 8.38
C GLU A 155 12.08 -13.68 6.94
N GLY A 156 12.76 -14.35 6.01
CA GLY A 156 12.68 -14.02 4.59
C GLY A 156 11.24 -14.14 4.09
N LEU A 157 10.60 -15.28 4.37
CA LEU A 157 9.20 -15.50 4.02
C LEU A 157 8.26 -14.53 4.75
N ALA A 158 8.51 -14.23 6.02
CA ALA A 158 7.72 -13.28 6.78
C ALA A 158 7.77 -11.87 6.20
N LEU A 159 8.91 -11.44 5.62
CA LEU A 159 9.04 -10.12 5.02
C LEU A 159 8.34 -10.03 3.66
N ILE A 160 8.41 -11.08 2.84
CA ILE A 160 7.95 -11.00 1.45
C ILE A 160 6.56 -11.60 1.20
N ASN A 161 6.01 -12.38 2.13
CA ASN A 161 4.70 -12.99 1.96
C ASN A 161 3.58 -12.11 2.52
N GLY A 162 2.68 -11.68 1.64
CA GLY A 162 1.48 -10.91 1.94
C GLY A 162 1.10 -9.93 0.83
N THR A 163 -0.11 -9.38 0.92
CA THR A 163 -0.72 -8.47 -0.07
C THR A 163 -0.37 -7.00 0.16
N THR A 164 0.83 -6.74 0.67
CA THR A 164 1.22 -5.41 1.16
C THR A 164 1.31 -4.36 0.06
N VAL A 165 1.80 -4.72 -1.13
CA VAL A 165 1.98 -3.80 -2.26
C VAL A 165 0.64 -3.46 -2.89
N LEU A 166 -0.19 -4.48 -3.13
CA LEU A 166 -1.60 -4.32 -3.51
C LEU A 166 -2.33 -3.37 -2.55
N THR A 167 -2.18 -3.59 -1.24
CA THR A 167 -2.88 -2.81 -0.23
C THR A 167 -2.39 -1.36 -0.18
N ALA A 168 -1.08 -1.14 -0.31
CA ALA A 168 -0.50 0.20 -0.34
C ALA A 168 -0.99 1.02 -1.54
N ILE A 169 -0.91 0.45 -2.74
CA ILE A 169 -1.37 1.10 -3.98
C ILE A 169 -2.89 1.35 -3.90
N GLY A 170 -3.67 0.35 -3.46
CA GLY A 170 -5.11 0.50 -3.30
C GLY A 170 -5.50 1.59 -2.29
N ALA A 171 -4.76 1.72 -1.18
CA ALA A 171 -5.00 2.75 -0.18
C ALA A 171 -4.73 4.16 -0.73
N LEU A 172 -3.61 4.35 -1.43
CA LEU A 172 -3.27 5.64 -2.06
C LEU A 172 -4.28 6.01 -3.15
N ALA A 173 -4.58 5.08 -4.06
CA ALA A 173 -5.58 5.31 -5.11
C ALA A 173 -6.97 5.62 -4.54
N THR A 174 -7.35 4.98 -3.44
CA THR A 174 -8.63 5.28 -2.76
C THR A 174 -8.62 6.68 -2.16
N TYR A 175 -7.50 7.09 -1.54
CA TYR A 175 -7.36 8.44 -1.01
C TYR A 175 -7.46 9.49 -2.12
N ASP A 176 -6.75 9.29 -3.23
CA ASP A 176 -6.78 10.20 -4.37
C ASP A 176 -8.18 10.27 -5.01
N ALA A 177 -8.88 9.14 -5.14
CA ALA A 177 -10.26 9.12 -5.61
C ALA A 177 -11.20 9.92 -4.69
N ILE A 178 -11.02 9.86 -3.37
CA ILE A 178 -11.78 10.69 -2.41
C ILE A 178 -11.49 12.18 -2.62
N GLN A 179 -10.23 12.57 -2.88
CA GLN A 179 -9.89 13.96 -3.17
C GLN A 179 -10.48 14.42 -4.51
N LEU A 180 -10.39 13.58 -5.54
CA LEU A 180 -10.95 13.85 -6.87
C LEU A 180 -12.47 14.00 -6.82
N LEU A 181 -13.18 13.20 -6.03
CA LEU A 181 -14.63 13.36 -5.84
C LEU A 181 -14.98 14.73 -5.23
N LYS A 182 -14.23 15.19 -4.22
CA LYS A 182 -14.44 16.53 -3.65
C LYS A 182 -14.19 17.64 -4.66
N LEU A 183 -13.12 17.52 -5.44
CA LEU A 183 -12.81 18.47 -6.52
C LEU A 183 -13.88 18.45 -7.61
N SER A 184 -14.42 17.28 -7.92
CA SER A 184 -15.52 17.11 -8.89
C SER A 184 -16.78 17.83 -8.43
N ASP A 185 -17.16 17.73 -7.14
CA ASP A 185 -18.30 18.47 -6.60
C ASP A 185 -18.10 20.00 -6.73
N ILE A 186 -16.89 20.50 -6.42
CA ILE A 186 -16.54 21.92 -6.54
C ILE A 186 -16.61 22.38 -8.01
N ALA A 187 -16.00 21.62 -8.92
CA ALA A 187 -16.03 21.91 -10.36
C ALA A 187 -17.46 21.84 -10.93
N GLY A 188 -18.28 20.91 -10.44
CA GLY A 188 -19.69 20.79 -10.76
C GLY A 188 -20.49 22.01 -10.31
N ALA A 189 -20.28 22.49 -9.09
CA ALA A 189 -20.91 23.72 -8.58
C ALA A 189 -20.52 24.94 -9.43
N LEU A 190 -19.23 25.13 -9.74
CA LEU A 190 -18.78 26.21 -10.62
C LEU A 190 -19.40 26.12 -12.02
N SER A 191 -19.55 24.91 -12.55
CA SER A 191 -20.18 24.68 -13.86
C SER A 191 -21.67 25.05 -13.82
N LEU A 192 -22.37 24.73 -12.73
CA LEU A 192 -23.74 25.18 -12.51
C LEU A 192 -23.82 26.71 -12.51
N GLU A 193 -22.94 27.41 -11.80
CA GLU A 193 -22.94 28.87 -11.76
C GLU A 193 -22.70 29.50 -13.15
N VAL A 194 -21.69 29.01 -13.89
CA VAL A 194 -21.38 29.52 -15.24
C VAL A 194 -22.56 29.36 -16.21
N HIS A 195 -23.35 28.30 -16.03
CA HIS A 195 -24.49 28.00 -16.89
C HIS A 195 -25.84 28.50 -16.35
N ASN A 196 -25.84 29.29 -15.26
CA ASN A 196 -27.06 29.66 -14.53
C ASN A 196 -27.95 28.44 -14.28
N GLY A 197 -27.36 27.39 -13.69
CA GLY A 197 -27.95 26.06 -13.53
C GLY A 197 -29.15 26.05 -12.58
N ILE A 198 -30.05 25.10 -12.80
CA ILE A 198 -31.27 24.88 -12.01
C ILE A 198 -30.91 24.11 -10.74
N THR A 199 -31.26 24.63 -9.56
CA THR A 199 -30.89 24.05 -8.26
C THR A 199 -31.85 22.99 -7.72
N SER A 200 -33.10 22.97 -8.19
CA SER A 200 -34.13 22.02 -7.73
C SER A 200 -33.77 20.52 -7.81
N PRO A 201 -32.90 20.05 -8.74
CA PRO A 201 -32.47 18.65 -8.77
C PRO A 201 -31.54 18.24 -7.64
N PHE A 202 -31.06 19.18 -6.84
CA PHE A 202 -30.16 18.93 -5.72
C PHE A 202 -30.89 18.97 -4.38
N GLU A 203 -32.21 19.21 -4.36
CA GLU A 203 -33.01 19.30 -3.13
C GLU A 203 -32.98 18.00 -2.32
N GLU A 204 -32.93 18.12 -0.99
CA GLU A 204 -32.74 16.98 -0.11
C GLU A 204 -33.83 15.92 -0.25
N ASP A 205 -35.09 16.35 -0.32
CA ASP A 205 -36.26 15.47 -0.42
C ASP A 205 -36.19 14.55 -1.65
N LEU A 206 -35.59 14.99 -2.76
CA LEU A 206 -35.43 14.16 -3.96
C LEU A 206 -34.48 12.99 -3.71
N HIS A 207 -33.42 13.22 -2.94
CA HIS A 207 -32.37 12.24 -2.70
C HIS A 207 -32.67 11.34 -1.50
N THR A 208 -33.53 11.75 -0.57
CA THR A 208 -33.99 10.90 0.53
C THR A 208 -34.97 9.81 0.05
N ILE A 209 -35.73 10.07 -1.02
CA ILE A 209 -36.60 9.07 -1.66
C ILE A 209 -35.77 7.95 -2.32
N ARG A 210 -34.55 8.26 -2.80
CA ARG A 210 -33.59 7.29 -3.33
C ARG A 210 -32.27 7.35 -2.55
N PRO A 211 -32.21 6.77 -1.33
CA PRO A 211 -31.18 7.08 -0.35
C PRO A 211 -29.85 6.33 -0.60
N GLN A 212 -29.25 6.51 -1.78
CA GLN A 212 -27.88 6.10 -2.03
C GLN A 212 -26.93 7.07 -1.33
N SER A 213 -26.07 6.57 -0.44
CA SER A 213 -25.26 7.40 0.45
C SER A 213 -24.34 8.38 -0.30
N GLY A 214 -23.74 7.95 -1.41
CA GLY A 214 -22.92 8.81 -2.27
C GLY A 214 -23.72 9.92 -2.92
N GLN A 215 -24.89 9.58 -3.48
CA GLN A 215 -25.80 10.54 -4.12
C GLN A 215 -26.27 11.62 -3.12
N LEU A 216 -26.67 11.20 -1.92
CA LEU A 216 -27.05 12.12 -0.83
C LEU A 216 -25.89 13.06 -0.44
N ALA A 217 -24.68 12.51 -0.34
CA ALA A 217 -23.49 13.29 0.01
C ALA A 217 -23.16 14.35 -1.04
N THR A 218 -23.12 13.97 -2.33
CA THR A 218 -22.85 14.90 -3.43
C THR A 218 -23.94 15.96 -3.54
N ALA A 219 -25.22 15.59 -3.48
CA ALA A 219 -26.31 16.58 -3.52
C ALA A 219 -26.21 17.62 -2.40
N ARG A 220 -25.92 17.18 -1.16
CA ARG A 220 -25.70 18.07 -0.03
C ARG A 220 -24.48 18.98 -0.25
N ASN A 221 -23.38 18.44 -0.78
CA ASN A 221 -22.18 19.23 -1.05
C ASN A 221 -22.48 20.33 -2.09
N ILE A 222 -23.19 20.00 -3.18
CA ILE A 222 -23.60 20.98 -4.20
C ILE A 222 -24.50 22.05 -3.61
N ARG A 223 -25.50 21.70 -2.80
CA ARG A 223 -26.36 22.69 -2.11
C ARG A 223 -25.53 23.64 -1.25
N ASN A 224 -24.59 23.12 -0.46
CA ASN A 224 -23.73 23.94 0.39
C ASN A 224 -22.79 24.85 -0.42
N LEU A 225 -22.23 24.35 -1.53
CA LEU A 225 -21.33 25.11 -2.39
C LEU A 225 -22.02 26.24 -3.14
N LEU A 226 -23.31 26.06 -3.48
CA LEU A 226 -24.13 27.06 -4.18
C LEU A 226 -24.88 28.01 -3.23
N GLU A 227 -24.74 27.84 -1.91
CA GLU A 227 -25.44 28.65 -0.92
C GLU A 227 -25.14 30.15 -1.13
N GLY A 228 -26.19 30.95 -1.33
CA GLY A 228 -26.08 32.39 -1.56
C GLY A 228 -25.64 32.81 -2.97
N SER A 229 -25.39 31.86 -3.88
CA SER A 229 -25.03 32.16 -5.27
C SER A 229 -26.14 32.96 -5.98
N GLN A 230 -25.74 34.02 -6.68
CA GLN A 230 -26.62 34.79 -7.58
C GLN A 230 -26.55 34.32 -9.03
N ASN A 231 -25.72 33.30 -9.32
CA ASN A 231 -25.48 32.76 -10.66
C ASN A 231 -26.19 31.42 -10.86
N THR A 232 -27.29 31.17 -10.15
CA THR A 232 -28.10 29.96 -10.30
C THR A 232 -29.56 30.36 -10.52
N THR A 233 -30.40 29.40 -10.91
CA THR A 233 -31.81 29.66 -11.17
C THR A 233 -32.72 28.53 -10.72
N VAL A 234 -34.03 28.73 -10.92
CA VAL A 234 -35.07 27.72 -10.72
C VAL A 234 -35.69 27.35 -12.05
N ALA A 235 -36.39 26.21 -12.10
CA ALA A 235 -37.09 25.80 -13.31
C ALA A 235 -38.15 26.85 -13.71
N THR A 236 -38.17 27.21 -15.00
CA THR A 236 -39.14 28.16 -15.59
C THR A 236 -39.86 27.51 -16.77
N GLN A 237 -40.91 28.16 -17.29
CA GLN A 237 -41.63 27.65 -18.47
C GLN A 237 -40.73 27.56 -19.72
N GLN A 238 -39.75 28.45 -19.86
CA GLN A 238 -38.82 28.48 -20.98
C GLN A 238 -37.62 27.54 -20.78
N ARG A 239 -37.24 27.24 -19.53
CA ARG A 239 -36.13 26.34 -19.18
C ARG A 239 -36.53 25.46 -18.01
N VAL A 240 -37.09 24.29 -18.32
CA VAL A 240 -37.65 23.37 -17.32
C VAL A 240 -36.56 22.48 -16.71
N GLN A 241 -35.52 22.14 -17.47
CA GLN A 241 -34.47 21.22 -17.03
C GLN A 241 -33.12 21.56 -17.62
N ASP A 242 -32.08 21.22 -16.88
CA ASP A 242 -30.70 21.19 -17.37
C ASP A 242 -30.35 19.83 -18.00
N PRO A 243 -29.32 19.80 -18.88
CA PRO A 243 -28.73 18.56 -19.36
C PRO A 243 -28.27 17.66 -18.21
N TYR A 244 -28.21 16.35 -18.46
CA TYR A 244 -27.85 15.37 -17.44
C TYR A 244 -26.44 15.56 -16.87
N THR A 245 -25.52 16.13 -17.65
CA THR A 245 -24.16 16.46 -17.17
C THR A 245 -24.16 17.45 -16.00
N LEU A 246 -25.21 18.25 -15.83
CA LEU A 246 -25.41 19.13 -14.67
C LEU A 246 -26.42 18.52 -13.70
N ARG A 247 -27.59 18.10 -14.21
CA ARG A 247 -28.72 17.65 -13.39
C ARG A 247 -28.51 16.30 -12.69
N CYS A 248 -27.58 15.48 -13.18
CA CYS A 248 -27.26 14.17 -12.64
C CYS A 248 -25.84 14.10 -12.07
N ILE A 249 -25.31 15.23 -11.58
CA ILE A 249 -24.05 15.27 -10.81
C ILE A 249 -24.13 14.36 -9.56
N PRO A 250 -25.23 14.34 -8.79
CA PRO A 250 -25.42 13.39 -7.69
C PRO A 250 -25.86 12.01 -8.19
#